data_AF-A0AA38HR23-F1
#
_entry.id   AF-A0AA38HR23-F1
#
_cell.length_a   1.000
_cell.length_b   1.000
_cell.length_c   1.000
_cell.angle_alpha   90.00
_cell.angle_beta   90.00
_cell.angle_gamma   90.00
#
_symmetry.space_group_name_H-M   'P 1'
#
loop_
_entity.id
_entity.type
_entity.pdbx_description
1 polymer ?
#
loop_
_entity_poly.entity_id
_entity_poly.type
_entity_poly.pdbx_seq_one_letter_code
_entity_poly.pdbx_strand_id
1 'polypeptide(L)'
;MDHIDLLKIAIVLVVMSTGVYAPMSDAQVKAAGKLVRNVCQPKNKATDEDIDKMHQGDWNIDHTAMCYMHCVLTSQKLITKENNLDYDVAMNAAKTKLPVTIRDGTLVTIEQCKDSAKTLTDKCVAAYEISKCLYEANPQIYFLP
;
A
#
# COMPACT_ATOMS: atom_id res chain seq x y z
N MET A 1 14.47 36.84 -9.23
CA MET A 1 13.49 35.96 -8.57
C MET A 1 12.46 36.90 -8.05
N ASP A 2 11.36 37.01 -8.77
CA ASP A 2 10.58 38.24 -8.76
C ASP A 2 9.50 38.17 -7.68
N HIS A 3 8.94 39.31 -7.28
CA HIS A 3 7.94 39.38 -6.21
C HIS A 3 6.75 38.43 -6.44
N ILE A 4 6.42 38.16 -7.71
CA ILE A 4 5.36 37.23 -8.12
C ILE A 4 5.74 35.77 -7.78
N ASP A 5 7.00 35.39 -7.91
CA ASP A 5 7.47 34.03 -7.61
C ASP A 5 7.53 33.79 -6.10
N LEU A 6 7.96 34.81 -5.33
CA LEU A 6 7.92 34.77 -3.87
C LEU A 6 6.49 34.66 -3.34
N LEU A 7 5.54 35.37 -3.96
CA LEU A 7 4.12 35.28 -3.59
C LEU A 7 3.53 33.90 -3.89
N LYS A 8 3.86 33.30 -5.04
CA LYS A 8 3.43 31.93 -5.39
C LYS A 8 4.00 30.89 -4.42
N ILE A 9 5.27 31.01 -4.05
CA ILE A 9 5.92 30.12 -3.08
C ILE A 9 5.27 30.29 -1.70
N ALA A 10 5.02 31.52 -1.26
CA ALA A 10 4.36 31.79 0.01
C ALA A 10 2.92 31.23 0.06
N ILE A 11 2.14 31.36 -1.01
CA ILE A 11 0.80 30.77 -1.10
C ILE A 11 0.86 29.25 -1.02
N VAL A 12 1.81 28.61 -1.72
CA VAL A 12 2.00 27.15 -1.66
C VAL A 12 2.39 26.68 -0.24
N LEU A 13 3.27 27.42 0.45
CA LEU A 13 3.66 27.13 1.83
C LEU A 13 2.53 27.33 2.84
N VAL A 14 1.68 28.35 2.65
CA VAL A 14 0.50 28.60 3.49
C VAL A 14 -0.60 27.56 3.25
N VAL A 15 -0.77 27.08 2.03
CA VAL A 15 -1.71 25.98 1.71
C VAL A 15 -1.23 24.66 2.32
N MET A 16 0.08 24.43 2.41
CA MET A 16 0.64 23.26 3.12
C MET A 16 0.46 23.35 4.64
N SER A 17 0.43 24.56 5.23
CA SER A 17 0.38 24.74 6.69
C SER A 17 -1.04 24.68 7.28
N THR A 18 -2.10 24.79 6.47
CA THR A 18 -3.50 24.67 6.92
C THR A 18 -4.02 23.24 6.93
N GLY A 19 -3.13 22.24 6.86
CA GLY A 19 -3.36 20.80 6.71
C GLY A 19 -4.67 20.24 7.26
N VAL A 20 -5.76 20.42 6.53
CA VAL A 20 -6.94 19.56 6.62
C VAL A 20 -6.59 18.34 5.78
N TYR A 21 -5.98 17.35 6.42
CA TYR A 21 -5.79 16.02 5.82
C TYR A 21 -7.17 15.34 5.73
N ALA A 22 -7.94 15.70 4.70
CA ALA A 22 -9.10 14.93 4.33
C ALA A 22 -8.62 13.52 3.87
N PRO A 23 -9.35 12.45 4.23
CA PRO A 23 -9.11 11.14 3.64
C PRO A 23 -9.11 11.23 2.13
N MET A 24 -8.28 10.43 1.45
CA MET A 24 -8.21 10.46 0.00
C MET A 24 -9.53 9.97 -0.60
N SER A 25 -9.92 10.55 -1.72
CA SER A 25 -10.98 9.99 -2.56
C SER A 25 -10.51 8.70 -3.24
N ASP A 26 -11.45 7.86 -3.68
CA ASP A 26 -11.17 6.62 -4.41
C ASP A 26 -10.25 6.87 -5.63
N ALA A 27 -10.50 7.96 -6.35
CA ALA A 27 -9.69 8.36 -7.51
C ALA A 27 -8.24 8.65 -7.13
N GLN A 28 -8.02 9.30 -5.99
CA GLN A 28 -6.68 9.59 -5.48
C GLN A 28 -5.97 8.32 -4.99
N VAL A 29 -6.67 7.40 -4.31
CA VAL A 29 -6.09 6.11 -3.90
C VAL A 29 -5.66 5.30 -5.12
N LYS A 30 -6.52 5.22 -6.14
CA LYS A 30 -6.21 4.53 -7.40
C LYS A 30 -5.01 5.17 -8.12
N ALA A 31 -4.94 6.50 -8.16
CA ALA A 31 -3.82 7.21 -8.76
C ALA A 31 -2.50 6.95 -8.00
N ALA A 32 -2.53 6.97 -6.67
CA ALA A 32 -1.36 6.65 -5.84
C ALA A 32 -0.91 5.20 -6.04
N GLY A 33 -1.86 4.24 -6.10
CA GLY A 33 -1.56 2.86 -6.41
C GLY A 33 -0.88 2.70 -7.77
N LYS A 34 -1.40 3.36 -8.82
CA LYS A 34 -0.77 3.33 -10.15
C LYS A 34 0.70 3.78 -10.11
N LEU A 35 1.04 4.80 -9.32
CA LEU A 35 2.43 5.23 -9.15
C LEU A 35 3.29 4.14 -8.50
N VAL A 36 2.78 3.46 -7.48
CA VAL A 36 3.48 2.34 -6.81
C VAL A 36 3.68 1.18 -7.78
N ARG A 37 2.63 0.78 -8.52
CA ARG A 37 2.71 -0.28 -9.55
C ARG A 37 3.80 0.03 -10.56
N ASN A 38 3.79 1.24 -11.12
CA ASN A 38 4.79 1.69 -12.11
C ASN A 38 6.23 1.62 -11.61
N VAL A 39 6.45 1.72 -10.29
CA VAL A 39 7.78 1.58 -9.69
C VAL A 39 8.13 0.11 -9.45
N CYS A 40 7.20 -0.68 -8.92
CA CYS A 40 7.48 -2.03 -8.44
C CYS A 40 7.39 -3.11 -9.51
N GLN A 41 6.48 -2.96 -10.46
CA GLN A 41 6.26 -3.94 -11.52
C GLN A 41 7.51 -4.13 -12.39
N PRO A 42 8.13 -3.08 -12.99
CA PRO A 42 9.32 -3.27 -13.82
C PRO A 42 10.55 -3.74 -13.02
N LYS A 43 10.67 -3.34 -11.74
CA LYS A 43 11.79 -3.75 -10.88
C LYS A 43 11.80 -5.25 -10.62
N ASN A 44 10.62 -5.83 -10.44
CA ASN A 44 10.47 -7.24 -10.14
C ASN A 44 10.12 -8.05 -11.39
N LYS A 45 9.83 -7.44 -12.54
CA LYS A 45 9.37 -8.14 -13.75
C LYS A 45 8.08 -8.94 -13.54
N ALA A 46 7.23 -8.50 -12.61
CA ALA A 46 5.90 -9.08 -12.43
C ALA A 46 5.03 -8.75 -13.65
N THR A 47 4.30 -9.74 -14.16
CA THR A 47 3.36 -9.54 -15.27
C THR A 47 2.04 -8.97 -14.76
N ASP A 48 1.23 -8.40 -15.66
CA ASP A 48 -0.14 -8.01 -15.29
C ASP A 48 -0.96 -9.24 -14.86
N GLU A 49 -0.73 -10.40 -15.48
CA GLU A 49 -1.37 -11.67 -15.13
C GLU A 49 -1.06 -12.09 -13.69
N ASP A 50 0.20 -11.97 -13.25
CA ASP A 50 0.59 -12.29 -11.86
C ASP A 50 -0.18 -11.42 -10.86
N ILE A 51 -0.33 -10.12 -11.16
CA ILE A 51 -1.01 -9.19 -10.26
C ILE A 51 -2.53 -9.42 -10.29
N ASP A 52 -3.10 -9.74 -11.45
CA ASP A 52 -4.52 -10.03 -11.59
C ASP A 52 -4.92 -11.31 -10.81
N LYS A 53 -4.06 -12.35 -10.81
CA LYS A 53 -4.25 -13.56 -10.00
C LYS A 53 -4.46 -13.25 -8.51
N MET A 54 -3.66 -12.34 -7.96
CA MET A 54 -3.74 -11.93 -6.55
C MET A 54 -5.07 -11.24 -6.20
N HIS A 55 -5.73 -10.61 -7.18
CA HIS A 55 -7.05 -9.99 -6.99
C HIS A 55 -8.19 -10.98 -7.20
N GLN A 56 -7.94 -12.07 -7.92
CA GLN A 56 -8.89 -13.15 -8.18
C GLN A 56 -8.82 -14.27 -7.13
N GLY A 57 -7.88 -14.18 -6.19
CA GLY A 57 -7.66 -15.21 -5.17
C GLY A 57 -6.87 -16.42 -5.67
N ASP A 58 -6.23 -16.31 -6.84
CA ASP A 58 -5.24 -17.28 -7.29
C ASP A 58 -3.88 -16.90 -6.71
N TRP A 59 -3.43 -17.69 -5.73
CA TRP A 59 -2.16 -17.48 -5.04
C TRP A 59 -1.07 -18.43 -5.51
N ASN A 60 -1.29 -19.15 -6.62
CA ASN A 60 -0.27 -19.94 -7.30
C ASN A 60 0.60 -19.03 -8.17
N ILE A 61 1.46 -18.27 -7.50
CA ILE A 61 2.35 -17.29 -8.11
C ILE A 61 3.81 -17.67 -7.87
N ASP A 62 4.69 -17.19 -8.74
CA ASP A 62 6.12 -17.40 -8.58
C ASP A 62 6.73 -16.47 -7.52
N HIS A 63 7.98 -16.77 -7.14
CA HIS A 63 8.73 -15.94 -6.20
C HIS A 63 8.92 -14.50 -6.68
N THR A 64 9.00 -14.29 -7.99
CA THR A 64 9.13 -12.98 -8.63
C THR A 64 7.94 -12.08 -8.31
N ALA A 65 6.73 -12.61 -8.41
CA ALA A 65 5.47 -11.95 -8.06
C ALA A 65 5.33 -11.73 -6.54
N MET A 66 5.88 -12.62 -5.71
CA MET A 66 5.98 -12.38 -4.26
C MET A 66 6.89 -11.19 -3.96
N CYS A 67 8.02 -11.05 -4.67
CA CYS A 67 8.92 -9.91 -4.50
C CYS A 67 8.31 -8.59 -4.99
N TYR A 68 7.36 -8.63 -5.94
CA TYR A 68 6.53 -7.48 -6.28
C TYR A 68 5.73 -6.99 -5.06
N MET A 69 5.05 -7.89 -4.35
CA MET A 69 4.31 -7.54 -3.12
C MET A 69 5.23 -6.91 -2.08
N HIS A 70 6.42 -7.48 -1.88
CA HIS A 70 7.42 -6.91 -0.97
C HIS A 70 7.79 -5.48 -1.39
N CYS A 71 8.06 -5.23 -2.67
CA CYS A 71 8.33 -3.87 -3.16
C CYS A 71 7.18 -2.91 -2.86
N VAL A 72 5.94 -3.33 -3.10
CA VAL A 72 4.75 -2.53 -2.83
C VAL A 72 4.67 -2.16 -1.34
N LEU A 73 4.73 -3.16 -0.45
CA LEU A 73 4.63 -2.94 1.00
C LEU A 73 5.78 -2.09 1.53
N THR A 74 7.02 -2.36 1.12
CA THR A 74 8.18 -1.55 1.53
C THR A 74 8.10 -0.12 1.01
N SER A 75 7.63 0.11 -0.22
CA SER A 75 7.50 1.47 -0.78
C SER A 75 6.57 2.36 0.06
N GLN A 76 5.60 1.73 0.73
CA GLN A 76 4.64 2.38 1.61
C GLN A 76 5.02 2.31 3.10
N LYS A 77 6.19 1.72 3.41
CA LYS A 77 6.69 1.47 4.77
C LYS A 77 5.77 0.57 5.61
N LEU A 78 5.05 -0.34 4.97
CA LEU A 78 4.11 -1.26 5.63
C LEU A 78 4.77 -2.55 6.14
N ILE A 79 6.05 -2.76 5.86
CA ILE A 79 6.80 -3.93 6.32
C ILE A 79 8.01 -3.46 7.14
N THR A 80 8.23 -4.09 8.30
CA THR A 80 9.37 -3.79 9.17
C THR A 80 10.67 -4.34 8.56
N LYS A 81 11.81 -4.02 9.17
CA LYS A 81 13.11 -4.55 8.75
C LYS A 81 13.24 -6.07 8.96
N GLU A 82 12.45 -6.59 9.89
CA GLU A 82 12.34 -8.00 10.26
C GLU A 82 11.28 -8.75 9.41
N ASN A 83 10.77 -8.11 8.34
CA ASN A 83 9.80 -8.65 7.41
C ASN A 83 8.40 -8.93 8.00
N ASN A 84 8.05 -8.32 9.14
CA ASN A 84 6.69 -8.36 9.68
C ASN A 84 5.84 -7.21 9.13
N LEU A 85 4.51 -7.33 9.18
CA LEU A 85 3.63 -6.18 8.94
C LEU A 85 3.91 -5.11 10.00
N ASP A 86 4.19 -3.89 9.57
CA ASP A 86 4.28 -2.74 10.48
C ASP A 86 2.86 -2.31 10.86
N TYR A 87 2.34 -2.88 11.94
CA TYR A 87 0.96 -2.71 12.39
C TYR A 87 0.61 -1.23 12.62
N ASP A 88 1.44 -0.48 13.33
CA ASP A 88 1.17 0.92 13.67
C ASP A 88 1.16 1.79 12.41
N VAL A 89 2.12 1.57 11.50
CA VAL A 89 2.16 2.29 10.22
C VAL A 89 0.96 1.92 9.35
N ALA A 90 0.60 0.64 9.27
CA ALA A 90 -0.55 0.18 8.50
C ALA A 90 -1.87 0.75 9.02
N MET A 91 -2.09 0.69 10.34
CA MET A 91 -3.29 1.24 10.99
C MET A 91 -3.39 2.75 10.78
N ASN A 92 -2.28 3.47 10.93
CA ASN A 92 -2.27 4.91 10.71
C ASN A 92 -2.50 5.27 9.23
N ALA A 93 -1.88 4.55 8.30
CA ALA A 93 -2.09 4.75 6.86
C ALA A 93 -3.55 4.51 6.48
N ALA A 94 -4.18 3.45 7.00
CA ALA A 94 -5.59 3.17 6.78
C ALA A 94 -6.49 4.29 7.32
N LYS A 95 -6.27 4.73 8.57
CA LYS A 95 -7.07 5.80 9.21
C LYS A 95 -6.99 7.13 8.47
N THR A 96 -5.82 7.48 7.97
CA THR A 96 -5.53 8.83 7.45
C THR A 96 -5.70 8.94 5.94
N LYS A 97 -5.50 7.85 5.19
CA LYS A 97 -5.47 7.89 3.72
C LYS A 97 -6.68 7.27 3.08
N LEU A 98 -7.30 6.24 3.67
CA LEU A 98 -8.34 5.50 2.98
C LEU A 98 -9.72 6.21 3.02
N PRO A 99 -10.49 6.10 1.93
CA PRO A 99 -11.90 6.47 1.90
C PRO A 99 -12.69 5.82 3.03
N VAL A 100 -13.67 6.56 3.57
CA VAL A 100 -14.54 6.10 4.67
C VAL A 100 -15.22 4.77 4.35
N THR A 101 -15.56 4.53 3.08
CA THR A 101 -16.29 3.36 2.60
C THR A 101 -15.54 2.04 2.78
N ILE A 102 -14.21 2.05 2.73
CA ILE A 102 -13.38 0.85 2.85
C ILE A 102 -12.54 0.82 4.13
N ARG A 103 -12.32 1.99 4.74
CA ARG A 103 -11.41 2.16 5.89
C ARG A 103 -11.68 1.18 7.02
N ASP A 104 -12.91 1.12 7.52
CA ASP A 104 -13.20 0.34 8.72
C ASP A 104 -13.04 -1.16 8.47
N GLY A 105 -13.40 -1.63 7.27
CA GLY A 105 -13.10 -2.98 6.83
C GLY A 105 -11.60 -3.25 6.75
N THR A 106 -10.80 -2.32 6.21
CA THR A 106 -9.34 -2.46 6.15
C THR A 106 -8.69 -2.46 7.53
N LEU A 107 -9.20 -1.70 8.50
CA LEU A 107 -8.70 -1.74 9.87
C LEU A 107 -8.88 -3.11 10.51
N VAL A 108 -10.02 -3.77 10.24
CA VAL A 108 -10.28 -5.13 10.71
C VAL A 108 -9.32 -6.13 10.06
N THR A 109 -9.07 -6.04 8.75
CA THR A 109 -8.14 -6.97 8.09
C THR A 109 -6.71 -6.78 8.58
N ILE A 110 -6.26 -5.55 8.81
CA ILE A 110 -4.94 -5.27 9.40
C ILE A 110 -4.80 -5.91 10.79
N GLU A 111 -5.82 -5.78 11.65
CA GLU A 111 -5.81 -6.39 12.97
C GLU A 111 -5.71 -7.92 12.90
N GLN A 112 -6.47 -8.55 12.00
CA GLN A 112 -6.46 -10.00 11.81
C GLN A 112 -5.11 -10.51 11.27
N CYS A 113 -4.45 -9.71 10.43
CA CYS A 113 -3.25 -10.12 9.70
C CYS A 113 -1.92 -9.63 10.28
N LYS A 114 -1.92 -8.97 11.44
CA LYS A 114 -0.71 -8.37 12.02
C LYS A 114 0.44 -9.35 12.22
N ASP A 115 0.14 -10.62 12.52
CA ASP A 115 1.12 -11.69 12.74
C ASP A 115 1.13 -12.72 11.59
N SER A 116 0.65 -12.35 10.40
CA SER A 116 0.47 -13.29 9.28
C SER A 116 1.78 -13.78 8.67
N ALA A 117 2.83 -12.95 8.65
CA ALA A 117 4.15 -13.36 8.18
C ALA A 117 4.76 -14.42 9.10
N LYS A 118 5.07 -15.58 8.53
CA LYS A 118 5.72 -16.72 9.20
C LYS A 118 7.12 -16.96 8.66
N THR A 119 7.33 -16.71 7.38
CA THR A 119 8.60 -16.96 6.68
C THR A 119 9.47 -15.70 6.66
N LEU A 120 9.95 -15.26 7.83
CA LEU A 120 10.68 -14.00 7.97
C LEU A 120 12.09 -13.99 7.34
N THR A 121 12.64 -15.16 7.02
CA THR A 121 13.95 -15.30 6.35
C THR A 121 13.90 -14.96 4.86
N ASP A 122 12.72 -15.00 4.25
CA ASP A 122 12.49 -14.58 2.88
C ASP A 122 11.47 -13.44 2.85
N LYS A 123 11.98 -12.24 2.64
CA LYS A 123 11.17 -11.01 2.59
C LYS A 123 10.04 -11.04 1.55
N CYS A 124 10.23 -11.77 0.45
CA CYS A 124 9.22 -11.88 -0.61
C CYS A 124 8.11 -12.82 -0.16
N VAL A 125 8.45 -13.97 0.44
CA VAL A 125 7.46 -14.90 1.01
C VAL A 125 6.71 -14.26 2.18
N ALA A 126 7.38 -13.51 3.05
CA ALA A 126 6.74 -12.79 4.15
C ALA A 126 5.70 -11.78 3.63
N ALA A 127 6.05 -11.00 2.59
CA ALA A 127 5.10 -10.08 1.96
C ALA A 127 3.92 -10.80 1.31
N TYR A 128 4.16 -11.97 0.72
CA TYR A 128 3.11 -12.83 0.19
C TYR A 128 2.13 -13.32 1.27
N GLU A 129 2.64 -13.81 2.40
CA GLU A 129 1.81 -14.27 3.51
C GLU A 129 0.92 -13.14 4.06
N ILE A 130 1.49 -11.93 4.17
CA ILE A 130 0.75 -10.72 4.56
C ILE A 130 -0.35 -10.39 3.55
N SER A 131 0.01 -10.22 2.28
CA SER A 131 -0.94 -9.85 1.22
C SER A 131 -2.05 -10.88 1.07
N LYS A 132 -1.72 -12.16 1.15
CA LYS A 132 -2.68 -13.26 1.10
C LYS A 132 -3.64 -13.22 2.28
N CYS A 133 -3.15 -13.04 3.50
CA CYS A 133 -4.01 -12.89 4.66
C CYS A 133 -4.99 -11.72 4.50
N LEU A 134 -4.50 -10.56 4.04
CA LEU A 134 -5.35 -9.37 3.84
C LEU A 134 -6.46 -9.62 2.81
N TYR A 135 -6.17 -10.37 1.74
CA TYR A 135 -7.18 -10.80 0.78
C TYR A 135 -8.18 -11.77 1.41
N GLU A 136 -7.72 -12.84 2.05
CA GLU A 136 -8.58 -13.87 2.66
C GLU A 136 -9.50 -13.28 3.74
N ALA A 137 -9.01 -12.29 4.49
CA ALA A 137 -9.78 -11.58 5.51
C ALA A 137 -10.95 -10.79 4.92
N ASN A 138 -10.76 -10.13 3.77
CA ASN A 138 -11.84 -9.46 3.05
C ASN A 138 -11.51 -9.21 1.56
N PRO A 139 -11.89 -10.14 0.65
CA PRO A 139 -11.58 -10.02 -0.77
C PRO A 139 -12.22 -8.80 -1.45
N GLN A 140 -13.36 -8.33 -0.94
CA GLN A 140 -14.16 -7.27 -1.58
C GLN A 140 -13.52 -5.88 -1.50
N ILE A 141 -12.68 -5.66 -0.49
CA ILE A 141 -11.97 -4.39 -0.28
C ILE A 141 -10.47 -4.54 -0.48
N TYR A 142 -10.01 -5.74 -0.88
CA TYR A 142 -8.60 -6.00 -1.10
C TYR A 142 -8.06 -5.10 -2.22
N PHE A 143 -6.90 -4.51 -1.95
CA PHE A 143 -6.22 -3.64 -2.89
C PHE A 143 -4.72 -3.85 -2.79
N LEU A 144 -4.13 -4.32 -3.89
CA LEU A 144 -2.69 -4.28 -4.12
C LEU A 144 -2.49 -3.56 -5.47
N PRO A 145 -1.69 -2.47 -5.52
CA PRO A 145 -1.35 -1.78 -6.76
C PRO A 145 -0.99 -2.68 -7.94
#